data_AF-A0A5J9US84-F1
#
_entry.id   AF-A0A5J9US84-F1
#
_cell.length_a   1.000
_cell.length_b   1.000
_cell.length_c   1.000
_cell.angle_alpha   90.00
_cell.angle_beta   90.00
_cell.angle_gamma   90.00
#
_symmetry.space_group_name_H-M   'P 1'
#
loop_
_entity.id
_entity.type
_entity.pdbx_description
1 polymer ?
#
loop_
_entity_poly.entity_id
_entity_poly.type
_entity_poly.pdbx_seq_one_letter_code
_entity_poly.pdbx_strand_id
1 'polypeptide(L)'
;MPRKHAPAFTPEAASASASTQHNLPALQAKMKRDPEGYTEELRQLHRHFKSSVFLFRQQAALSTTNTGGEVAKELDDLAMFLANVAPFYREDIADLPGQIAGLLDANARRLPQGLREHLVKALILMMNRKTVDLEDTTCQFSEAADSYKELERSSLMQLFMELQVIGDRTVKKHAFSHIVHSIRRMNQKSKNESKNRKLQNILCNHLKAEEESRAKRAFTILYDLHRRRVWFDENTTNAICDACFCWKYANYSKSRF
;
A
#
# COMPACT_ATOMS: atom_id res chain seq x y z
N MET A 1 56.74 9.51 -11.55
CA MET A 1 55.43 9.80 -10.91
C MET A 1 54.37 9.82 -11.99
N PRO A 2 53.38 8.91 -11.96
CA PRO A 2 52.61 8.53 -13.15
C PRO A 2 51.40 9.43 -13.41
N ARG A 3 51.11 9.64 -14.70
CA ARG A 3 49.95 10.36 -15.23
C ARG A 3 48.65 9.67 -14.81
N LYS A 4 47.73 10.42 -14.20
CA LYS A 4 46.37 9.98 -13.91
C LYS A 4 45.63 9.77 -15.24
N HIS A 5 45.32 8.51 -15.56
CA HIS A 5 44.41 8.16 -16.63
C HIS A 5 43.00 8.65 -16.28
N ALA A 6 42.42 9.47 -17.15
CA ALA A 6 40.99 9.75 -17.15
C ALA A 6 40.23 8.44 -17.48
N PRO A 7 39.13 8.12 -16.79
CA PRO A 7 38.33 6.95 -17.15
C PRO A 7 37.70 7.18 -18.52
N ALA A 8 37.96 6.24 -19.43
CA ALA A 8 37.43 6.22 -20.78
C ALA A 8 35.90 6.14 -20.74
N PHE A 9 35.26 7.09 -21.44
CA PHE A 9 33.83 7.06 -21.73
C PHE A 9 33.59 5.89 -22.70
N THR A 10 33.18 4.73 -22.19
CA THR A 10 32.86 3.57 -23.03
C THR A 10 31.48 3.77 -23.67
N PRO A 11 31.29 3.40 -24.96
CA PRO A 11 30.01 3.58 -25.67
C PRO A 11 28.88 2.67 -25.16
N GLU A 12 29.16 1.81 -24.17
CA GLU A 12 28.23 0.81 -23.65
C GLU A 12 27.11 1.42 -22.80
N ALA A 13 27.32 2.62 -22.25
CA ALA A 13 26.29 3.34 -21.48
C ALA A 13 25.14 3.86 -22.36
N ALA A 14 25.41 4.14 -23.65
CA ALA A 14 24.40 4.71 -24.56
C ALA A 14 23.46 3.65 -25.15
N SER A 15 23.91 2.39 -25.27
CA SER A 15 23.11 1.26 -25.77
C SER A 15 22.29 0.56 -24.68
N ALA A 16 22.52 0.90 -23.40
CA ALA A 16 21.78 0.33 -22.27
C ALA A 16 20.34 0.86 -22.17
N SER A 17 20.06 2.04 -22.74
CA SER A 17 18.76 2.72 -22.63
C SER A 17 17.61 1.99 -23.34
N ALA A 18 17.90 1.12 -24.31
CA ALA A 18 16.90 0.36 -25.07
C ALA A 18 16.75 -1.10 -24.61
N SER A 19 17.62 -1.60 -23.72
CA SER A 19 17.68 -3.02 -23.34
C SER A 19 17.30 -3.31 -21.88
N THR A 20 17.05 -2.28 -21.07
CA THR A 20 16.61 -2.40 -19.67
C THR A 20 15.22 -3.01 -19.49
N GLN A 21 14.39 -3.05 -20.55
CA GLN A 21 13.08 -3.70 -20.51
C GLN A 21 13.15 -5.23 -20.37
N HIS A 22 14.25 -5.89 -20.73
CA HIS A 22 14.23 -7.36 -20.90
C HIS A 22 14.72 -8.20 -19.71
N ASN A 23 15.31 -7.63 -18.65
CA ASN A 23 15.75 -8.43 -17.49
C ASN A 23 15.69 -7.67 -16.14
N LEU A 24 14.48 -7.26 -15.71
CA LEU A 24 14.25 -6.67 -14.38
C LEU A 24 14.88 -7.47 -13.23
N PRO A 25 14.83 -8.83 -13.18
CA PRO A 25 15.45 -9.58 -12.10
C PRO A 25 16.99 -9.49 -12.08
N ALA A 26 17.63 -9.46 -13.25
CA ALA A 26 19.08 -9.34 -13.34
C ALA A 26 19.55 -7.94 -12.94
N LEU A 27 18.80 -6.91 -13.35
CA LEU A 27 19.06 -5.53 -12.94
C LEU A 27 18.89 -5.37 -11.42
N GLN A 28 17.84 -5.98 -10.85
CA GLN A 28 17.60 -5.98 -9.41
C GLN A 28 18.79 -6.56 -8.64
N ALA A 29 19.40 -7.65 -9.13
CA ALA A 29 20.58 -8.24 -8.49
C ALA A 29 21.80 -7.32 -8.54
N LYS A 30 22.00 -6.62 -9.66
CA LYS A 30 23.11 -5.66 -9.83
C LYS A 30 22.94 -4.43 -8.93
N MET A 31 21.75 -3.84 -8.88
CA MET A 31 21.44 -2.69 -8.03
C MET A 31 21.57 -3.00 -6.54
N LYS A 32 21.23 -4.23 -6.12
CA LYS A 32 21.45 -4.67 -4.74
C LYS A 32 22.92 -4.82 -4.36
N ARG A 33 23.78 -5.09 -5.34
CA ARG A 33 25.21 -5.31 -5.12
C ARG A 33 25.99 -4.00 -5.10
N ASP A 34 25.58 -3.02 -5.91
CA ASP A 34 26.21 -1.71 -6.00
C ASP A 34 25.15 -0.59 -6.08
N PRO A 35 24.60 -0.14 -4.95
CA PRO A 35 23.50 0.82 -4.96
C PRO A 35 23.87 2.17 -5.56
N GLU A 36 25.06 2.69 -5.24
CA GLU A 36 25.48 4.05 -5.63
C GLU A 36 25.63 4.18 -7.16
N GLY A 37 26.16 3.14 -7.81
CA GLY A 37 26.40 3.11 -9.26
C GLY A 37 25.14 3.08 -10.13
N TYR A 38 23.98 2.68 -9.59
CA TYR A 38 22.73 2.52 -10.35
C TYR A 38 21.63 3.53 -9.98
N THR A 39 22.01 4.67 -9.38
CA THR A 39 21.05 5.69 -8.91
C THR A 39 20.30 6.35 -10.07
N GLU A 40 20.96 6.59 -11.21
CA GLU A 40 20.33 7.22 -12.38
C GLU A 40 19.35 6.26 -13.09
N GLU A 41 19.70 4.98 -13.20
CA GLU A 41 18.82 3.93 -13.70
C GLU A 41 17.56 3.81 -12.83
N LEU A 42 17.72 3.89 -11.51
CA LEU A 42 16.57 3.92 -10.60
C LEU A 42 15.67 5.13 -10.88
N ARG A 43 16.25 6.33 -11.01
CA ARG A 43 15.47 7.55 -11.31
C ARG A 43 14.74 7.43 -12.63
N GLN A 44 15.36 6.83 -13.64
CA GLN A 44 14.72 6.55 -14.92
C GLN A 44 13.53 5.58 -14.75
N LEU A 45 13.71 4.48 -14.01
CA LEU A 45 12.63 3.51 -13.74
C LEU A 45 11.50 4.10 -12.90
N HIS A 46 11.81 4.98 -11.95
CA HIS A 46 10.81 5.67 -11.14
C HIS A 46 10.04 6.73 -11.93
N ARG A 47 10.70 7.48 -12.82
CA ARG A 47 10.03 8.36 -13.78
C ARG A 47 9.13 7.56 -14.71
N HIS A 48 9.62 6.42 -15.20
CA HIS A 48 8.85 5.51 -16.05
C HIS A 48 7.59 5.01 -15.32
N PHE A 49 7.72 4.58 -14.07
CA PHE A 49 6.58 4.23 -13.22
C PHE A 49 5.57 5.37 -13.10
N LYS A 50 6.02 6.61 -12.84
CA LYS A 50 5.14 7.80 -12.77
C LYS A 50 4.40 8.03 -14.09
N SER A 51 5.10 7.94 -15.21
CA SER A 51 4.52 8.06 -16.56
C SER A 51 3.49 6.96 -16.82
N SER A 52 3.78 5.70 -16.48
CA SER A 52 2.83 4.58 -16.63
C SER A 52 1.59 4.76 -15.73
N VAL A 53 1.74 5.27 -14.51
CA VAL A 53 0.60 5.61 -13.63
C VAL A 53 -0.27 6.72 -14.25
N PHE A 54 0.35 7.76 -14.79
CA PHE A 54 -0.36 8.86 -15.46
C PHE A 54 -1.14 8.36 -16.68
N LEU A 55 -0.49 7.58 -17.55
CA LEU A 55 -1.11 6.98 -18.74
C LEU A 55 -2.26 6.06 -18.34
N PHE A 56 -2.08 5.20 -17.34
CA PHE A 56 -3.11 4.31 -16.84
C PHE A 56 -4.34 5.09 -16.34
N ARG A 57 -4.14 6.19 -15.59
CA ARG A 57 -5.23 7.06 -15.12
C ARG A 57 -5.98 7.71 -16.28
N GLN A 58 -5.26 8.18 -17.29
CA GLN A 58 -5.85 8.79 -18.47
C GLN A 58 -6.66 7.76 -19.29
N GLN A 59 -6.13 6.56 -19.49
CA GLN A 59 -6.83 5.46 -20.16
C GLN A 59 -8.09 5.03 -19.41
N ALA A 60 -8.02 4.96 -18.07
CA ALA A 60 -9.16 4.63 -17.23
C ALA A 60 -10.28 5.69 -17.29
N ALA A 61 -9.92 6.97 -17.53
CA ALA A 61 -10.88 8.05 -17.76
C ALA A 61 -11.52 7.98 -19.16
N LEU A 62 -10.76 7.56 -20.17
CA LEU A 62 -11.20 7.49 -21.57
C LEU A 62 -11.87 6.16 -21.96
N SER A 63 -12.09 5.25 -21.01
CA SER A 63 -12.78 3.94 -21.19
C SER A 63 -12.25 3.08 -22.36
N THR A 64 -10.98 3.23 -22.73
CA THR A 64 -10.39 2.52 -23.88
C THR A 64 -9.89 1.14 -23.44
N THR A 65 -10.59 0.07 -23.81
CA THR A 65 -10.44 -1.27 -23.20
C THR A 65 -9.29 -2.12 -23.74
N ASN A 66 -8.70 -1.79 -24.90
CA ASN A 66 -7.79 -2.72 -25.59
C ASN A 66 -6.30 -2.57 -25.24
N THR A 67 -5.83 -1.42 -24.75
CA THR A 67 -4.41 -1.17 -24.42
C THR A 67 -4.10 -1.13 -22.93
N GLY A 68 -5.12 -1.13 -22.06
CA GLY A 68 -4.93 -1.04 -20.60
C GLY A 68 -4.28 -2.27 -19.98
N GLY A 69 -4.32 -3.44 -20.65
CA GLY A 69 -3.74 -4.69 -20.13
C GLY A 69 -2.21 -4.69 -20.12
N GLU A 70 -1.57 -4.18 -21.17
CA GLU A 70 -0.10 -4.12 -21.28
C GLU A 70 0.47 -3.09 -20.31
N VAL A 71 -0.12 -1.90 -20.25
CA VAL A 71 0.26 -0.85 -19.29
C VAL A 71 0.06 -1.33 -17.85
N ALA A 72 -1.00 -2.08 -17.56
CA ALA A 72 -1.21 -2.65 -16.24
C ALA A 72 -0.13 -3.68 -15.86
N LYS A 73 0.31 -4.51 -16.81
CA LYS A 73 1.38 -5.49 -16.57
C LYS A 73 2.73 -4.81 -16.36
N GLU A 74 3.05 -3.81 -17.16
CA GLU A 74 4.28 -3.03 -16.99
C GLU A 74 4.29 -2.29 -15.64
N LEU A 75 3.16 -1.70 -15.26
CA LEU A 75 2.99 -1.05 -13.96
C LEU A 75 3.17 -2.03 -12.79
N ASP A 76 2.66 -3.25 -12.94
CA ASP A 76 2.82 -4.34 -11.97
C ASP A 76 4.30 -4.70 -11.78
N ASP A 77 5.00 -5.00 -12.88
CA ASP A 77 6.41 -5.37 -12.88
C ASP A 77 7.29 -4.25 -12.27
N LEU A 78 7.04 -2.99 -12.64
CA LEU A 78 7.74 -1.83 -12.10
C LEU A 78 7.46 -1.60 -10.61
N ALA A 79 6.20 -1.69 -10.18
CA ALA A 79 5.84 -1.51 -8.77
C ALA A 79 6.54 -2.53 -7.88
N MET A 80 6.55 -3.80 -8.31
CA MET A 80 7.17 -4.88 -7.56
C MET A 80 8.70 -4.79 -7.58
N PHE A 81 9.30 -4.35 -8.69
CA PHE A 81 10.72 -4.07 -8.80
C PHE A 81 11.15 -2.95 -7.85
N LEU A 82 10.46 -1.80 -7.89
CA LEU A 82 10.78 -0.64 -7.07
C LEU A 82 10.60 -0.93 -5.57
N ALA A 83 9.53 -1.63 -5.18
CA ALA A 83 9.33 -2.08 -3.79
C ALA A 83 10.47 -2.99 -3.30
N ASN A 84 11.09 -3.73 -4.24
CA ASN A 84 12.18 -4.63 -3.94
C ASN A 84 13.53 -3.93 -3.74
N VAL A 85 13.78 -2.82 -4.42
CA VAL A 85 15.00 -2.00 -4.29
C VAL A 85 14.85 -0.87 -3.26
N ALA A 86 13.61 -0.55 -2.85
CA ALA A 86 13.27 0.48 -1.85
C ALA A 86 14.20 0.58 -0.62
N PRO A 87 14.65 -0.52 0.02
CA PRO A 87 15.53 -0.42 1.19
C PRO A 87 16.90 0.20 0.93
N PHE A 88 17.39 0.10 -0.31
CA PHE A 88 18.72 0.57 -0.71
C PHE A 88 18.71 2.02 -1.17
N TYR A 89 17.54 2.57 -1.49
CA TYR A 89 17.36 3.91 -2.07
C TYR A 89 16.24 4.66 -1.35
N ARG A 90 16.39 4.88 -0.04
CA ARG A 90 15.32 5.46 0.79
C ARG A 90 14.97 6.89 0.40
N GLU A 91 15.94 7.67 -0.06
CA GLU A 91 15.73 9.08 -0.42
C GLU A 91 15.01 9.22 -1.77
N ASP A 92 15.49 8.52 -2.80
CA ASP A 92 14.90 8.61 -4.15
C ASP A 92 13.51 7.94 -4.26
N ILE A 93 13.15 7.04 -3.33
CA ILE A 93 11.90 6.23 -3.38
C ILE A 93 10.91 6.63 -2.26
N ALA A 94 11.14 7.72 -1.53
CA ALA A 94 10.31 8.08 -0.38
C ALA A 94 8.82 8.34 -0.74
N ASP A 95 8.56 8.76 -1.98
CA ASP A 95 7.23 9.09 -2.50
C ASP A 95 6.46 7.88 -3.07
N LEU A 96 7.13 6.75 -3.33
CA LEU A 96 6.55 5.57 -3.97
C LEU A 96 5.39 4.96 -3.15
N PRO A 97 5.49 4.77 -1.82
CA PRO A 97 4.38 4.23 -1.04
C PRO A 97 3.13 5.11 -1.11
N GLY A 98 3.31 6.43 -1.11
CA GLY A 98 2.21 7.39 -1.27
C GLY A 98 1.55 7.30 -2.65
N GLN A 99 2.34 7.14 -3.71
CA GLN A 99 1.82 6.96 -5.06
C GLN A 99 1.02 5.67 -5.22
N ILE A 100 1.54 4.55 -4.70
CA ILE A 100 0.83 3.25 -4.73
C ILE A 100 -0.44 3.31 -3.89
N ALA A 101 -0.37 3.92 -2.70
CA ALA A 101 -1.54 4.11 -1.84
C ALA A 101 -2.61 4.97 -2.53
N GLY A 102 -2.23 6.10 -3.12
CA GLY A 102 -3.16 6.97 -3.84
C GLY A 102 -3.75 6.31 -5.09
N LEU A 103 -2.98 5.45 -5.77
CA LEU A 103 -3.50 4.65 -6.89
C LEU A 103 -4.55 3.63 -6.44
N LEU A 104 -4.32 2.96 -5.30
CA LEU A 104 -5.26 2.03 -4.70
C LEU A 104 -6.50 2.75 -4.17
N ASP A 105 -6.36 3.90 -3.54
CA ASP A 105 -7.49 4.65 -2.95
C ASP A 105 -8.43 5.19 -4.05
N ALA A 106 -7.87 5.87 -5.07
CA ALA A 106 -8.66 6.51 -6.12
C ALA A 106 -9.29 5.50 -7.10
N ASN A 107 -8.60 4.40 -7.41
CA ASN A 107 -8.96 3.51 -8.52
C ASN A 107 -9.16 2.04 -8.12
N ALA A 108 -9.19 1.68 -6.83
CA ALA A 108 -9.30 0.28 -6.37
C ALA A 108 -10.33 -0.55 -7.14
N ARG A 109 -11.53 -0.01 -7.42
CA ARG A 109 -12.61 -0.73 -8.10
C ARG A 109 -12.37 -0.93 -9.60
N ARG A 110 -11.66 0.00 -10.24
CA ARG A 110 -11.39 0.01 -11.70
C ARG A 110 -10.10 -0.72 -12.06
N LEU A 111 -9.23 -0.97 -11.09
CA LEU A 111 -8.00 -1.72 -11.29
C LEU A 111 -8.30 -3.21 -11.60
N PRO A 112 -7.61 -3.80 -12.59
CA PRO A 112 -7.62 -5.25 -12.79
C PRO A 112 -7.22 -5.99 -11.51
N GLN A 113 -7.85 -7.14 -11.26
CA GLN A 113 -7.61 -7.94 -10.06
C GLN A 113 -6.12 -8.27 -9.85
N GLY A 114 -5.41 -8.67 -10.91
CA GLY A 114 -3.98 -9.00 -10.83
C GLY A 114 -3.12 -7.82 -10.37
N LEU A 115 -3.30 -6.66 -11.02
CA LEU A 115 -2.57 -5.43 -10.68
C LEU A 115 -2.90 -4.98 -9.24
N ARG A 116 -4.17 -5.02 -8.84
CA ARG A 116 -4.59 -4.67 -7.48
C ARG A 116 -3.91 -5.56 -6.43
N GLU A 117 -3.82 -6.86 -6.68
CA GLU A 117 -3.15 -7.79 -5.78
C GLU A 117 -1.66 -7.49 -5.65
N HIS A 118 -0.96 -7.25 -6.76
CA HIS A 118 0.47 -6.97 -6.73
C HIS A 118 0.82 -5.61 -6.13
N LEU A 119 0.04 -4.56 -6.41
CA LEU A 119 0.21 -3.26 -5.75
C LEU A 119 0.08 -3.38 -4.23
N VAL A 120 -0.90 -4.17 -3.75
CA VAL A 120 -1.06 -4.45 -2.32
C VAL A 120 0.13 -5.23 -1.77
N LYS A 121 0.63 -6.24 -2.49
CA LYS A 121 1.84 -6.99 -2.08
C LYS A 121 3.08 -6.11 -2.05
N ALA A 122 3.27 -5.23 -3.03
CA ALA A 122 4.36 -4.28 -3.11
C ALA A 122 4.33 -3.31 -1.92
N LEU A 123 3.15 -2.75 -1.60
CA LEU A 123 2.96 -1.89 -0.44
C LEU A 123 3.28 -2.63 0.87
N ILE A 124 2.74 -3.83 1.06
CA ILE A 124 3.03 -4.69 2.23
C ILE A 124 4.54 -5.00 2.33
N LEU A 125 5.21 -5.26 1.21
CA LEU A 125 6.65 -5.53 1.17
C LEU A 125 7.45 -4.34 1.70
N MET A 126 7.14 -3.12 1.27
CA MET A 126 7.80 -1.90 1.73
C MET A 126 7.55 -1.64 3.22
N MET A 127 6.33 -1.89 3.69
CA MET A 127 5.99 -1.77 5.12
C MET A 127 6.74 -2.79 5.98
N ASN A 128 6.83 -4.04 5.53
CA ASN A 128 7.59 -5.08 6.23
C ASN A 128 9.08 -4.74 6.39
N ARG A 129 9.62 -3.93 5.47
CA ARG A 129 11.01 -3.47 5.46
C ARG A 129 11.23 -2.17 6.25
N LYS A 130 10.19 -1.69 6.95
CA LYS A 130 10.18 -0.44 7.73
C LYS A 130 10.45 0.81 6.89
N THR A 131 10.12 0.79 5.61
CA THR A 131 10.10 2.01 4.82
C THR A 131 8.91 2.89 5.24
N VAL A 132 7.79 2.27 5.65
CA VAL A 132 6.55 2.94 6.08
C VAL A 132 5.85 2.13 7.17
N ASP A 133 5.32 2.80 8.19
CA ASP A 133 4.53 2.24 9.30
C ASP A 133 3.02 2.29 9.02
N LEU A 134 2.23 1.45 9.71
CA LEU A 134 0.77 1.36 9.54
C LEU A 134 0.01 2.66 9.92
N GLU A 135 0.63 3.47 10.76
CA GLU A 135 0.13 4.78 11.18
C GLU A 135 0.53 5.89 10.22
N ASP A 136 1.56 5.67 9.40
CA ASP A 136 2.07 6.72 8.52
C ASP A 136 0.94 7.19 7.62
N THR A 137 0.77 8.50 7.66
CA THR A 137 -0.22 9.18 6.84
C THR A 137 0.31 9.23 5.42
N THR A 138 -0.44 8.69 4.48
CA THR A 138 -0.14 8.92 3.08
C THR A 138 -0.73 10.27 2.68
N CYS A 139 0.13 11.19 2.23
CA CYS A 139 -0.35 12.41 1.60
C CYS A 139 -1.07 12.04 0.30
N GLN A 140 -2.34 12.39 0.17
CA GLN A 140 -2.97 12.41 -1.15
C GLN A 140 -2.29 13.50 -1.98
N PHE A 141 -1.82 13.14 -3.18
CA PHE A 141 -1.36 14.07 -4.19
C PHE A 141 -2.59 14.87 -4.68
N SER A 142 -2.81 16.05 -4.12
CA SER A 142 -3.77 17.02 -4.64
C SER A 142 -2.98 18.19 -5.22
N GLU A 143 -2.90 18.25 -6.56
CA GLU A 143 -2.36 19.42 -7.29
C GLU A 143 -3.34 20.60 -7.34
N ALA A 144 -4.52 20.49 -6.74
CA ALA A 144 -5.45 21.61 -6.60
C ALA A 144 -5.16 22.35 -5.28
N ALA A 145 -4.17 23.23 -5.31
CA ALA A 145 -3.96 24.25 -4.31
C ALA A 145 -4.96 25.40 -4.54
N ASP A 146 -6.26 25.14 -4.39
CA ASP A 146 -7.27 26.20 -4.30
C ASP A 146 -8.44 25.73 -3.42
N SER A 147 -8.73 26.54 -2.39
CA SER A 147 -9.89 26.52 -1.50
C SER A 147 -10.00 25.35 -0.49
N TYR A 148 -9.75 25.69 0.78
CA TYR A 148 -10.20 25.05 2.02
C TYR A 148 -11.03 23.76 1.87
N LYS A 149 -10.34 22.64 1.64
CA LYS A 149 -10.86 21.32 1.96
C LYS A 149 -9.82 20.70 2.86
N GLU A 150 -10.22 20.44 4.11
CA GLU A 150 -9.43 19.71 5.08
C GLU A 150 -8.80 18.51 4.36
N LEU A 151 -7.47 18.52 4.23
CA LEU A 151 -6.74 17.43 3.59
C LEU A 151 -7.05 16.18 4.42
N GLU A 152 -7.99 15.36 3.97
CA GLU A 152 -8.31 14.09 4.61
C GLU A 152 -7.07 13.21 4.50
N ARG A 153 -6.29 13.27 5.57
CA ARG A 153 -5.10 12.47 5.78
C ARG A 153 -5.54 11.04 6.03
N SER A 154 -5.67 10.27 4.95
CA SER A 154 -5.98 8.85 5.05
C SER A 154 -4.75 8.09 5.57
N SER A 155 -4.94 7.37 6.67
CA SER A 155 -3.90 6.45 7.18
C SER A 155 -3.83 5.20 6.31
N LEU A 156 -2.67 4.54 6.23
CA LEU A 156 -2.55 3.24 5.57
C LEU A 156 -3.51 2.20 6.16
N MET A 157 -3.77 2.26 7.46
CA MET A 157 -4.78 1.45 8.12
C MET A 157 -6.17 1.61 7.47
N GLN A 158 -6.62 2.84 7.22
CA GLN A 158 -7.90 3.10 6.56
C GLN A 158 -7.91 2.54 5.13
N LEU A 159 -6.81 2.71 4.37
CA LEU A 159 -6.70 2.10 3.03
C LEU A 159 -6.85 0.57 3.08
N PHE A 160 -6.18 -0.12 4.02
CA PHE A 160 -6.34 -1.58 4.15
C PHE A 160 -7.74 -1.98 4.64
N MET A 161 -8.45 -1.12 5.37
CA MET A 161 -9.85 -1.35 5.73
C MET A 161 -10.75 -1.23 4.51
N GLU A 162 -10.58 -0.21 3.67
CA GLU A 162 -11.33 -0.05 2.42
C GLU A 162 -11.03 -1.18 1.42
N LEU A 163 -9.77 -1.61 1.31
CA LEU A 163 -9.40 -2.77 0.50
C LEU A 163 -10.05 -4.07 0.98
N GLN A 164 -10.39 -4.20 2.26
CA GLN A 164 -11.12 -5.37 2.76
C GLN A 164 -12.62 -5.34 2.43
N VAL A 165 -13.18 -4.15 2.24
CA VAL A 165 -14.57 -3.98 1.77
C VAL A 165 -14.64 -4.27 0.28
N ILE A 166 -13.80 -3.59 -0.51
CA ILE A 166 -13.88 -3.51 -1.96
C ILE A 166 -13.11 -4.63 -2.69
N GLY A 167 -11.97 -5.08 -2.14
CA GLY A 167 -11.02 -5.93 -2.86
C GLY A 167 -11.48 -7.36 -3.10
N ASP A 168 -10.72 -8.12 -3.88
CA ASP A 168 -10.99 -9.55 -4.12
C ASP A 168 -10.64 -10.40 -2.90
N ARG A 169 -11.09 -11.67 -2.92
CA ARG A 169 -10.79 -12.64 -1.85
C ARG A 169 -9.31 -12.65 -1.46
N THR A 170 -8.40 -12.58 -2.44
CA THR A 170 -6.96 -12.58 -2.20
C THR A 170 -6.49 -11.26 -1.56
N VAL A 171 -6.94 -10.12 -2.05
CA VAL A 171 -6.61 -8.79 -1.49
C VAL A 171 -7.12 -8.68 -0.04
N LYS A 172 -8.36 -9.12 0.23
CA LYS A 172 -8.93 -9.14 1.58
C LYS A 172 -8.06 -9.96 2.54
N LYS A 173 -7.59 -11.12 2.10
CA LYS A 173 -6.70 -11.99 2.91
C LYS A 173 -5.35 -11.32 3.19
N HIS A 174 -4.73 -10.70 2.18
CA HIS A 174 -3.46 -10.00 2.35
C HIS A 174 -3.60 -8.80 3.30
N ALA A 175 -4.62 -7.97 3.10
CA ALA A 175 -4.90 -6.81 3.94
C ALA A 175 -5.17 -7.21 5.40
N PHE A 176 -6.08 -8.17 5.63
CA PHE A 176 -6.37 -8.70 6.98
C PHE A 176 -5.11 -9.23 7.67
N SER A 177 -4.38 -10.11 6.96
CA SER A 177 -3.16 -10.71 7.50
C SER A 177 -2.14 -9.63 7.85
N HIS A 178 -1.93 -8.67 6.95
CA HIS A 178 -0.97 -7.60 7.16
C HIS A 178 -1.32 -6.73 8.38
N ILE A 179 -2.59 -6.31 8.54
CA ILE A 179 -3.03 -5.53 9.70
C ILE A 179 -2.71 -6.29 11.00
N VAL A 180 -3.16 -7.54 11.12
CA VAL A 180 -2.97 -8.35 12.33
C VAL A 180 -1.49 -8.56 12.64
N HIS A 181 -0.68 -8.92 11.64
CA HIS A 181 0.75 -9.18 11.83
C HIS A 181 1.52 -7.90 12.18
N SER A 182 1.17 -6.77 11.57
CA SER A 182 1.82 -5.49 11.84
C SER A 182 1.50 -4.98 13.25
N ILE A 183 0.24 -5.07 13.70
CA ILE A 183 -0.13 -4.74 15.09
C ILE A 183 0.56 -5.68 16.09
N ARG A 184 0.61 -6.98 15.79
CA ARG A 184 1.31 -7.95 16.65
C ARG A 184 2.80 -7.65 16.77
N ARG A 185 3.48 -7.35 15.65
CA ARG A 185 4.91 -7.00 15.65
C ARG A 185 5.16 -5.71 16.43
N MET A 186 4.30 -4.71 16.27
CA MET A 186 4.38 -3.45 17.00
C MET A 186 4.27 -3.62 18.52
N ASN A 187 3.55 -4.66 18.98
CA ASN A 187 3.34 -4.96 20.39
C ASN A 187 4.19 -6.13 20.91
N GLN A 188 5.20 -6.59 20.16
CA GLN A 188 5.97 -7.78 20.51
C GLN A 188 6.95 -7.56 21.68
N LYS A 189 7.53 -6.36 21.79
CA LYS A 189 8.53 -6.02 22.82
C LYS A 189 7.94 -5.18 23.95
N SER A 190 7.20 -4.14 23.60
CA SER A 190 6.48 -3.27 24.52
C SER A 190 5.11 -2.97 23.92
N LYS A 191 4.12 -2.74 24.79
CA LYS A 191 2.84 -2.22 24.33
C LYS A 191 3.02 -0.74 23.95
N ASN A 192 2.57 -0.40 22.75
CA ASN A 192 2.63 0.97 22.23
C ASN A 192 1.23 1.61 22.32
N GLU A 193 0.79 1.93 23.54
CA GLU A 193 -0.57 2.39 23.86
C GLU A 193 -1.04 3.58 23.00
N SER A 194 -0.14 4.51 22.68
CA SER A 194 -0.46 5.65 21.81
C SER A 194 -0.85 5.20 20.40
N LYS A 195 -0.03 4.34 19.78
CA LYS A 195 -0.31 3.79 18.44
C LYS A 195 -1.53 2.87 18.46
N ASN A 196 -1.65 2.03 19.48
CA ASN A 196 -2.79 1.13 19.67
C ASN A 196 -4.10 1.92 19.76
N ARG A 197 -4.16 2.99 20.56
CA ARG A 197 -5.37 3.79 20.73
C ARG A 197 -5.84 4.42 19.42
N LYS A 198 -4.90 4.93 18.60
CA LYS A 198 -5.23 5.46 17.27
C LYS A 198 -5.82 4.37 16.35
N LEU A 199 -5.19 3.19 16.30
CA LEU A 199 -5.67 2.08 15.47
C LEU A 199 -7.01 1.50 15.97
N GLN A 200 -7.20 1.41 17.28
CA GLN A 200 -8.45 1.02 17.91
C GLN A 200 -9.58 2.00 17.56
N ASN A 201 -9.32 3.31 17.61
CA ASN A 201 -10.31 4.33 17.24
C ASN A 201 -10.74 4.18 15.78
N ILE A 202 -9.80 3.94 14.85
CA ILE A 202 -10.11 3.68 13.44
C ILE A 202 -11.03 2.47 13.31
N LEU A 203 -10.70 1.34 13.96
CA LEU A 203 -11.53 0.14 13.89
C LEU A 203 -12.90 0.33 14.56
N CYS A 204 -12.97 1.03 15.68
CA CYS A 204 -14.24 1.32 16.37
C CYS A 204 -15.14 2.23 15.51
N ASN A 205 -14.57 3.20 14.79
CA ASN A 205 -15.31 4.02 13.84
C ASN A 205 -15.86 3.16 12.69
N HIS A 206 -15.06 2.26 12.13
CA HIS A 206 -15.52 1.33 11.09
C HIS A 206 -16.55 0.31 11.62
N LEU A 207 -16.50 -0.05 12.90
CA LEU A 207 -17.46 -0.94 13.55
C LEU A 207 -18.85 -0.31 13.67
N LYS A 208 -18.89 1.01 13.90
CA LYS A 208 -20.11 1.82 13.96
C LYS A 208 -20.64 2.26 12.58
N ALA A 209 -19.94 1.91 11.51
CA ALA A 209 -20.36 2.27 10.16
C ALA A 209 -21.70 1.61 9.81
N GLU A 210 -22.56 2.33 9.07
CA GLU A 210 -23.86 1.82 8.61
C GLU A 210 -23.72 0.60 7.69
N GLU A 211 -22.61 0.52 6.96
CA GLU A 211 -22.34 -0.59 6.05
C GLU A 211 -21.94 -1.85 6.83
N GLU A 212 -22.84 -2.84 6.84
CA GLU A 212 -22.64 -4.13 7.53
C GLU A 212 -21.36 -4.85 7.10
N SER A 213 -20.96 -4.72 5.82
CA SER A 213 -19.76 -5.36 5.28
C SER A 213 -18.48 -4.83 5.95
N ARG A 214 -18.40 -3.51 6.14
CA ARG A 214 -17.29 -2.80 6.77
C ARG A 214 -17.25 -3.08 8.27
N ALA A 215 -18.41 -3.04 8.93
CA ALA A 215 -18.53 -3.37 10.35
C ALA A 215 -18.09 -4.82 10.64
N LYS A 216 -18.48 -5.79 9.81
CA LYS A 216 -18.03 -7.20 9.91
C LYS A 216 -16.52 -7.36 9.81
N ARG A 217 -15.87 -6.61 8.91
CA ARG A 217 -14.40 -6.64 8.77
C ARG A 217 -13.70 -6.06 9.99
N ALA A 218 -14.16 -4.90 10.47
CA ALA A 218 -13.61 -4.28 11.67
C ALA A 218 -13.74 -5.19 12.90
N PHE A 219 -14.92 -5.77 13.10
CA PHE A 219 -15.18 -6.74 14.18
C PHE A 219 -14.26 -7.95 14.10
N THR A 220 -14.07 -8.53 12.90
CA THR A 220 -13.22 -9.72 12.73
C THR A 220 -11.78 -9.43 13.14
N ILE A 221 -11.26 -8.24 12.84
CA ILE A 221 -9.91 -7.82 13.24
C ILE A 221 -9.83 -7.61 14.75
N LEU A 222 -10.78 -6.87 15.33
CA LEU A 222 -10.84 -6.63 16.78
C LEU A 222 -10.92 -7.95 17.56
N TYR A 223 -11.77 -8.87 17.10
CA TYR A 223 -11.94 -10.18 17.69
C TYR A 223 -10.66 -11.04 17.60
N ASP A 224 -9.99 -11.07 16.44
CA ASP A 224 -8.74 -11.83 16.27
C ASP A 224 -7.60 -11.27 17.14
N LEU A 225 -7.47 -9.94 17.24
CA LEU A 225 -6.47 -9.28 18.10
C LEU A 225 -6.75 -9.50 19.59
N HIS A 226 -8.01 -9.46 20.00
CA HIS A 226 -8.44 -9.75 21.37
C HIS A 226 -8.17 -11.21 21.73
N ARG A 227 -8.56 -12.16 20.87
CA ARG A 227 -8.31 -13.60 21.06
C ARG A 227 -6.81 -13.91 21.21
N ARG A 228 -5.95 -13.19 20.48
CA ARG A 228 -4.49 -13.32 20.56
C ARG A 228 -3.85 -12.60 21.75
N ARG A 229 -4.65 -12.00 22.64
CA ARG A 229 -4.21 -11.21 23.80
C ARG A 229 -3.30 -10.02 23.46
N VAL A 230 -3.38 -9.50 22.23
CA VAL A 230 -2.61 -8.31 21.81
C VAL A 230 -3.30 -7.05 22.32
N TRP A 231 -4.60 -6.93 22.06
CA TRP A 231 -5.48 -5.88 22.60
C TRP A 231 -6.46 -6.52 23.56
N PHE A 232 -5.99 -6.74 24.79
CA PHE A 232 -6.77 -7.31 25.88
C PHE A 232 -7.01 -6.21 26.92
N ASP A 233 -7.90 -5.29 26.57
CA ASP A 233 -8.26 -4.09 27.32
C ASP A 233 -9.77 -3.89 27.30
N GLU A 234 -10.29 -3.23 28.35
CA GLU A 234 -11.72 -3.02 28.55
C GLU A 234 -12.39 -2.34 27.34
N ASN A 235 -11.72 -1.38 26.70
CA ASN A 235 -12.25 -0.70 25.53
C ASN A 235 -12.49 -1.64 24.35
N THR A 236 -11.53 -2.53 24.04
CA THR A 236 -11.68 -3.51 22.97
C THR A 236 -12.76 -4.53 23.31
N THR A 237 -12.82 -4.99 24.56
CA THR A 237 -13.87 -5.92 25.02
C THR A 237 -15.26 -5.29 24.93
N ASN A 238 -15.43 -4.04 25.39
CA ASN A 238 -16.69 -3.29 25.31
C ASN A 238 -17.12 -3.12 23.85
N ALA A 239 -16.20 -2.71 22.96
CA ALA A 239 -16.50 -2.57 21.53
C ALA A 239 -16.98 -3.90 20.88
N ILE A 240 -16.37 -5.03 21.25
CA ILE A 240 -16.79 -6.36 20.79
C ILE A 240 -18.19 -6.72 21.34
N CYS A 241 -18.42 -6.48 22.64
CA CYS A 241 -19.71 -6.72 23.29
C CYS A 241 -20.82 -5.89 22.64
N ASP A 242 -20.61 -4.59 22.48
CA ASP A 242 -21.56 -3.66 21.86
C ASP A 242 -21.94 -4.11 20.44
N ALA A 243 -20.95 -4.50 19.62
CA ALA A 243 -21.22 -5.02 18.28
C ALA A 243 -22.04 -6.31 18.29
N CYS A 244 -21.75 -7.23 19.21
CA CYS A 244 -22.52 -8.48 19.38
C CYS A 244 -23.99 -8.18 19.74
N PHE A 245 -24.24 -7.21 20.61
CA PHE A 245 -25.60 -6.80 20.97
C PHE A 245 -26.30 -6.11 19.80
N CYS A 246 -25.67 -5.11 19.17
CA CYS A 246 -26.24 -4.38 18.04
C CYS A 246 -26.64 -5.30 16.88
N TRP A 247 -25.84 -6.32 16.54
CA TRP A 247 -26.19 -7.26 15.49
C TRP A 247 -27.26 -8.26 15.88
N LYS A 248 -27.36 -8.66 17.15
CA LYS A 248 -28.49 -9.45 17.64
C LYS A 248 -29.81 -8.69 17.48
N TYR A 249 -29.84 -7.40 17.81
CA TYR A 249 -31.04 -6.57 17.68
C TYR A 249 -31.37 -6.20 16.22
N ALA A 250 -30.38 -5.95 15.37
CA ALA A 250 -30.60 -5.65 13.95
C ALA A 250 -31.16 -6.85 13.14
N ASN A 251 -30.80 -8.09 13.52
CA ASN A 251 -31.40 -9.28 12.91
C ASN A 251 -32.82 -9.54 13.44
N TYR A 252 -33.09 -9.18 14.71
CA TYR A 252 -34.43 -9.28 15.29
C TYR A 252 -35.43 -8.25 14.74
N SER A 253 -34.97 -7.05 14.34
CA SER A 253 -35.84 -6.04 13.73
C SER A 253 -36.11 -6.29 12.25
N LYS A 254 -35.15 -6.87 11.51
CA LYS A 254 -35.34 -7.29 10.11
C LYS A 254 -36.25 -8.51 9.94
N SER A 255 -36.46 -9.32 10.99
CA SER A 255 -37.38 -10.47 10.94
C SER A 255 -38.82 -10.13 11.34
N ARG A 256 -39.13 -8.85 11.57
CA ARG A 256 -40.44 -8.38 12.05
C ARG A 256 -41.22 -7.50 11.06
N PHE A 257 -40.75 -7.41 9.82
CA PHE A 257 -41.46 -6.77 8.71
C PHE A 257 -41.43 -7.69 7.49
#